data_AF-A0A2N8MN39-F1
#
_entry.id   AF-A0A2N8MN39-F1
#
_cell.length_a   1.000
_cell.length_b   1.000
_cell.length_c   1.000
_cell.angle_alpha   90.00
_cell.angle_beta   90.00
_cell.angle_gamma   90.00
#
_symmetry.space_group_name_H-M   'P 1'
#
loop_
_entity.id
_entity.type
_entity.pdbx_description
1 polymer ?
#
loop_
_entity_poly.entity_id
_entity_poly.type
_entity_poly.pdbx_seq_one_letter_code
_entity_poly.pdbx_strand_id
1 'polypeptide(L)'
;MTTPYDGFAVSGNLPHLAERMVGLSKAIDNALVELEKSIKPMTDTWLGQGATSYTDLQRKWHATTSAMENRFKKGHQTLAMSFENYTRTDQNIGAKFQGI
;
A
#
# COMPACT_ATOMS: atom_id res chain seq x y z
N MET A 1 -8.64 40.26 -1.81
CA MET A 1 -9.45 39.03 -1.91
C MET A 1 -8.72 37.95 -1.13
N THR A 2 -9.15 37.71 0.10
CA THR A 2 -8.58 36.67 0.98
C THR A 2 -9.15 35.33 0.54
N THR A 3 -8.32 34.47 -0.05
CA THR A 3 -8.68 33.06 -0.26
C THR A 3 -9.15 32.49 1.08
N PRO A 4 -10.39 31.96 1.17
CA PRO A 4 -10.84 31.29 2.38
C PRO A 4 -9.86 30.17 2.68
N TYR A 5 -9.36 30.14 3.92
CA TYR A 5 -8.49 29.09 4.39
C TYR A 5 -9.32 27.79 4.40
N ASP A 6 -9.10 26.94 3.40
CA ASP A 6 -9.69 25.60 3.30
C ASP A 6 -8.97 24.70 4.32
N GLY A 7 -9.34 24.87 5.59
CA GLY A 7 -8.77 24.15 6.71
C GLY A 7 -9.08 22.66 6.58
N PHE A 8 -8.04 21.84 6.46
CA PHE A 8 -8.09 20.38 6.63
C PHE A 8 -8.91 19.58 5.62
N ALA A 9 -9.05 20.03 4.37
CA ALA A 9 -9.42 19.13 3.28
C ALA A 9 -8.30 18.10 3.06
N VAL A 10 -8.29 17.03 3.88
CA VAL A 10 -7.53 15.81 3.61
C VAL A 10 -8.09 15.28 2.30
N SER A 11 -7.43 15.66 1.20
CA SER A 11 -7.96 15.53 -0.16
C SER A 11 -8.55 14.14 -0.37
N GLY A 12 -9.75 14.05 -0.96
CA GLY A 12 -10.39 12.77 -1.33
C GLY A 12 -9.52 11.87 -2.23
N ASN A 13 -8.36 12.34 -2.68
CA ASN A 13 -7.34 11.57 -3.36
C ASN A 13 -6.59 10.57 -2.46
N LEU A 14 -6.62 10.71 -1.13
CA LEU A 14 -5.85 9.85 -0.21
C LEU A 14 -6.35 8.39 -0.18
N PRO A 15 -7.66 8.12 -0.06
CA PRO A 15 -8.21 6.77 -0.18
C PRO A 15 -7.86 6.13 -1.53
N HIS A 16 -8.01 6.87 -2.64
CA HIS A 16 -7.69 6.41 -3.98
C HIS A 16 -6.19 6.15 -4.20
N LEU A 17 -5.30 6.90 -3.56
CA LEU A 17 -3.87 6.63 -3.59
C LEU A 17 -3.55 5.31 -2.89
N ALA A 18 -4.13 5.10 -1.71
CA ALA A 18 -3.90 3.90 -0.93
C ALA A 18 -4.45 2.64 -1.63
N GLU A 19 -5.64 2.71 -2.23
CA GLU A 19 -6.19 1.64 -3.09
C GLU A 19 -5.27 1.32 -4.27
N ARG A 20 -4.76 2.36 -4.95
CA ARG A 20 -3.80 2.19 -6.05
C ARG A 20 -2.51 1.51 -5.60
N MET A 21 -1.97 1.86 -4.44
CA MET A 21 -0.75 1.25 -3.90
C MET A 21 -0.95 -0.24 -3.57
N VAL A 22 -2.12 -0.62 -3.03
CA VAL A 22 -2.49 -2.04 -2.84
C VAL A 22 -2.64 -2.77 -4.17
N GLY A 23 -3.22 -2.12 -5.18
CA GLY A 23 -3.31 -2.68 -6.54
C GLY A 23 -1.94 -2.94 -7.16
N LEU A 24 -1.03 -1.96 -7.05
CA LEU A 24 0.34 -2.08 -7.54
C LEU A 24 1.13 -3.18 -6.81
N SER A 25 0.98 -3.33 -5.49
CA SER A 25 1.67 -4.41 -4.78
C SER A 25 1.21 -5.80 -5.22
N LYS A 26 -0.09 -5.97 -5.49
CA LYS A 26 -0.62 -7.23 -6.05
C LYS A 26 -0.11 -7.48 -7.47
N ALA A 27 0.02 -6.44 -8.28
CA ALA A 27 0.56 -6.57 -9.64
C ALA A 27 2.03 -7.00 -9.61
N ILE A 28 2.84 -6.45 -8.70
CA ILE A 28 4.23 -6.88 -8.48
C ILE A 28 4.27 -8.35 -8.06
N ASP A 29 3.45 -8.75 -7.08
CA ASP A 29 3.41 -10.13 -6.59
C ASP A 29 3.07 -11.14 -7.71
N ASN A 30 2.04 -10.83 -8.50
CA ASN A 30 1.66 -11.66 -9.65
C ASN A 30 2.79 -11.78 -10.69
N ALA A 31 3.49 -10.69 -10.98
CA ALA A 31 4.61 -10.71 -11.92
C ALA A 31 5.77 -11.58 -11.43
N LEU A 32 6.04 -11.60 -10.12
CA LEU A 32 7.06 -12.48 -9.53
C LEU A 32 6.62 -13.94 -9.54
N VAL A 33 5.36 -14.23 -9.23
CA VAL A 33 4.80 -15.59 -9.34
C VAL A 33 4.88 -16.11 -10.77
N GLU A 34 4.60 -15.26 -11.76
CA GLU A 34 4.71 -15.63 -13.17
C GLU A 34 6.17 -15.86 -13.58
N LEU A 35 7.08 -14.99 -13.13
CA LEU A 35 8.51 -15.19 -13.33
C LEU A 35 8.97 -16.53 -12.74
N GLU A 36 8.55 -16.86 -11.51
CA GLU A 36 8.86 -18.13 -10.85
C GLU A 36 8.44 -19.33 -11.69
N LYS A 37 7.21 -19.32 -12.21
CA LYS A 37 6.72 -20.38 -13.09
C LYS A 37 7.54 -20.48 -14.37
N SER A 38 7.91 -19.34 -14.97
CA SER A 38 8.65 -19.30 -16.23
C SER A 38 10.07 -19.86 -16.11
N ILE A 39 10.72 -19.64 -14.96
CA ILE A 39 12.10 -20.09 -14.73
C ILE A 39 12.16 -21.45 -14.03
N LYS A 40 11.06 -21.93 -13.45
CA LYS A 40 11.00 -23.21 -12.72
C LYS A 40 11.62 -24.40 -13.47
N PRO A 41 11.31 -24.63 -14.77
CA PRO A 41 11.92 -25.75 -15.51
C PRO A 41 13.45 -25.66 -15.59
N MET A 42 14.00 -24.44 -15.68
CA MET A 42 15.43 -24.21 -15.69
C MET A 42 16.03 -24.40 -14.29
N THR A 43 15.39 -23.85 -13.25
CA THR A 43 15.88 -23.95 -11.87
C THR A 43 15.82 -25.37 -11.32
N ASP A 44 14.89 -26.19 -11.79
CA ASP A 44 14.80 -27.62 -11.41
C ASP A 44 16.00 -28.44 -11.91
N THR A 45 16.77 -27.91 -12.88
CA THR A 45 18.04 -28.53 -13.33
C THR A 45 19.26 -28.07 -12.54
N TRP A 46 19.11 -27.03 -11.70
CA TRP A 46 20.22 -26.50 -10.93
C TRP A 46 20.55 -27.43 -9.76
N LEU A 47 21.83 -27.76 -9.61
CA LEU A 47 22.34 -28.56 -8.51
C LEU A 47 23.39 -27.75 -7.73
N GLY A 48 23.49 -28.03 -6.43
CA GLY A 48 24.47 -27.38 -5.56
C GLY A 48 24.17 -25.90 -5.29
N GLN A 49 25.22 -25.07 -5.25
CA GLN A 49 25.16 -23.71 -4.73
C GLN A 49 24.23 -22.76 -5.52
N GLY A 50 24.04 -23.01 -6.83
CA GLY A 50 23.11 -22.24 -7.66
C GLY A 50 21.65 -22.43 -7.23
N ALA A 51 21.24 -23.66 -6.94
CA ALA A 51 19.89 -23.97 -6.46
C ALA A 51 19.62 -23.38 -5.07
N THR A 52 20.60 -23.46 -4.16
CA THR A 52 20.51 -22.84 -2.83
C THR A 52 20.39 -21.32 -2.93
N SER A 53 21.24 -20.68 -3.74
CA SER A 53 21.22 -19.22 -3.93
C SER A 53 19.90 -18.74 -4.53
N TYR A 54 19.34 -19.49 -5.47
CA TYR A 54 18.03 -19.23 -6.04
C TYR A 54 16.92 -19.34 -4.99
N THR A 55 16.90 -20.42 -4.22
CA THR A 55 15.90 -20.64 -3.16
C THR A 55 15.94 -19.50 -2.12
N ASP A 56 17.14 -19.02 -1.78
CA ASP A 56 17.30 -17.89 -0.87
C ASP A 56 16.78 -16.57 -1.48
N LEU A 57 17.06 -16.34 -2.77
CA LEU A 57 16.54 -15.17 -3.49
C LEU A 57 15.01 -15.23 -3.59
N GLN A 58 14.47 -16.41 -3.92
CA GLN A 58 13.04 -16.70 -3.96
C GLN A 58 12.38 -16.58 -2.57
N ARG A 59 13.12 -16.77 -1.47
CA ARG A 59 12.57 -16.46 -0.15
C ARG A 59 12.54 -14.96 0.11
N LYS A 60 13.63 -14.27 -0.24
CA LYS A 60 13.81 -12.82 0.01
C LYS A 60 12.81 -11.96 -0.75
N TRP A 61 12.56 -12.25 -2.03
CA TRP A 61 11.63 -11.45 -2.82
C TRP A 61 10.16 -11.60 -2.33
N HIS A 62 9.73 -12.79 -1.90
CA HIS A 62 8.39 -13.10 -1.36
C HIS A 62 8.20 -12.42 -0.01
N ALA A 63 9.23 -12.46 0.84
CA ALA A 63 9.22 -11.71 2.09
C ALA A 63 9.12 -10.20 1.84
N THR A 64 9.79 -9.69 0.79
CA THR A 64 9.78 -8.26 0.44
C THR A 64 8.42 -7.82 -0.11
N THR A 65 7.80 -8.58 -1.02
CA THR A 65 6.46 -8.25 -1.55
C THR A 65 5.40 -8.32 -0.47
N SER A 66 5.44 -9.35 0.38
CA SER A 66 4.54 -9.45 1.54
C SER A 66 4.73 -8.28 2.52
N ALA A 67 5.97 -7.84 2.75
CA ALA A 67 6.25 -6.66 3.58
C ALA A 67 5.72 -5.37 2.94
N MET A 68 5.83 -5.21 1.62
CA MET A 68 5.26 -4.06 0.89
C MET A 68 3.74 -4.04 1.01
N GLU A 69 3.07 -5.16 0.75
CA GLU A 69 1.61 -5.27 0.88
C GLU A 69 1.14 -4.90 2.29
N ASN A 70 1.82 -5.42 3.32
CA ASN A 70 1.51 -5.13 4.72
C ASN A 70 1.72 -3.64 5.07
N ARG A 71 2.77 -3.01 4.54
CA ARG A 71 3.02 -1.57 4.74
C ARG A 71 1.94 -0.73 4.07
N PHE A 72 1.53 -1.08 2.85
CA PHE A 72 0.47 -0.34 2.16
C PHE A 72 -0.89 -0.54 2.81
N LYS A 73 -1.22 -1.75 3.29
CA LYS A 73 -2.42 -2.01 4.08
C LYS A 73 -2.46 -1.17 5.37
N LYS A 74 -1.35 -1.13 6.12
CA LYS A 74 -1.25 -0.31 7.33
C LYS A 74 -1.35 1.18 7.01
N GLY A 75 -0.66 1.64 5.96
CA GLY A 75 -0.75 3.02 5.48
C GLY A 75 -2.18 3.40 5.12
N HIS A 76 -2.89 2.54 4.39
CA HIS A 76 -4.31 2.73 4.07
C HIS A 76 -5.16 2.90 5.34
N GLN A 77 -5.01 2.00 6.31
CA GLN A 77 -5.75 2.07 7.59
C GLN A 77 -5.46 3.37 8.35
N THR A 78 -4.19 3.78 8.45
CA THR A 78 -3.81 5.03 9.11
C THR A 78 -4.40 6.26 8.40
N LEU A 79 -4.36 6.27 7.07
CA LEU A 79 -4.90 7.38 6.28
C LEU A 79 -6.43 7.44 6.38
N ALA A 80 -7.11 6.29 6.35
CA ALA A 80 -8.56 6.21 6.54
C ALA A 80 -8.99 6.69 7.94
N MET A 81 -8.30 6.24 8.99
CA MET A 81 -8.54 6.72 10.37
C MET A 81 -8.30 8.23 10.50
N SER A 82 -7.25 8.74 9.85
CA SER A 82 -6.97 10.17 9.85
C SER A 82 -8.11 10.94 9.18
N PHE A 83 -8.55 10.51 7.99
CA PHE A 83 -9.67 11.11 7.28
C PHE A 83 -10.97 11.11 8.11
N GLU A 84 -11.30 10.00 8.77
CA GLU A 84 -12.46 9.90 9.66
C GLU A 84 -12.36 10.88 10.84
N ASN A 85 -11.19 10.94 11.48
CA ASN A 85 -10.95 11.86 12.61
C ASN A 85 -11.03 13.32 12.18
N TYR A 86 -10.51 13.68 11.01
CA TYR A 86 -10.61 15.02 10.46
C TYR A 86 -12.06 15.38 10.14
N THR A 87 -12.79 14.49 9.43
CA THR A 87 -14.21 14.71 9.08
C THR A 87 -15.07 14.90 10.34
N ARG A 88 -14.88 14.08 11.36
CA ARG A 88 -15.58 14.19 12.64
C ARG A 88 -15.26 15.51 13.35
N THR A 89 -13.99 15.92 13.35
CA THR A 89 -13.57 17.18 13.96
C THR A 89 -14.19 18.37 13.24
N ASP A 90 -14.20 18.34 11.91
CA ASP A 90 -14.76 19.40 11.09
C ASP A 90 -16.29 19.55 11.30
N GLN A 91 -17.03 18.44 11.35
CA GLN A 91 -18.46 18.45 11.70
C GLN A 91 -18.73 19.03 13.09
N ASN A 92 -17.92 18.65 14.08
CA ASN A 92 -18.05 19.16 15.45
C ASN A 92 -17.73 20.66 15.55
N ILE A 93 -16.76 21.13 14.77
CA ILE A 93 -16.39 22.54 14.70
C ILE A 93 -17.50 23.32 13.98
N GLY A 94 -17.96 22.86 12.82
CA GLY A 94 -19.07 23.45 12.08
C GLY A 94 -20.34 23.58 12.92
N ALA A 95 -20.69 22.56 13.70
CA ALA A 95 -21.83 22.59 14.61
C ALA A 95 -21.68 23.65 15.72
N LYS A 96 -20.46 23.91 16.20
CA LYS A 96 -20.20 24.94 17.22
C LYS A 96 -20.27 26.36 16.66
N PHE A 97 -19.93 26.56 15.39
CA PHE A 97 -19.96 27.88 14.74
C PHE A 97 -21.30 28.21 14.07
N GLN A 98 -22.17 27.23 13.79
CA GLN A 98 -23.54 27.47 13.32
C GLN A 98 -24.54 27.80 14.44
N GLY A 99 -24.16 27.57 15.70
CA GLY A 99 -24.97 27.88 16.88
C GLY A 99 -24.73 29.26 17.51
N ILE A 100 -24.02 30.16 16.82
CA ILE A 100 -23.75 31.55 17.23
C ILE A 100 -24.39 32.50 16.21
#